data_AF-A0A0K2RMV8-F1
#
_entry.id   AF-A0A0K2RMV8-F1
#
_cell.length_a   1.000
_cell.length_b   1.000
_cell.length_c   1.000
_cell.angle_alpha   90.00
_cell.angle_beta   90.00
_cell.angle_gamma   90.00
#
_symmetry.space_group_name_H-M   'P 1'
#
loop_
_entity.id
_entity.type
_entity.pdbx_description
1 polymer ?
#
loop_
_entity_poly.entity_id
_entity_poly.type
_entity_poly.pdbx_seq_one_letter_code
_entity_poly.pdbx_strand_id
1 'polypeptide(L)'
;MYLLLAAHPDGAAIQEINAAGVAVAEPRAVRKADLAVVVSGLEKSRPRWVWNRTQDWYPAMLQAGVELERCHDLTLCRAILVHSEFTAHTDYARSAEKLTQDDEMPVPPRVLQPPPPPAEQDALFEDLVPRSTQPSLDEIRAEFAAQQRALGQASKEEGRQHRLKLLLAAESAGAMIAAEMQFTGVPWQEALHEEILEGHLGPRHPPAIGRPGSKLSATSFAGFSTLRS
;
A
#
# COMPACT_ATOMS: atom_id res chain seq x y z
N MET A 1 -16.06 1.57 9.80
CA MET A 1 -16.44 0.37 9.03
C MET A 1 -15.31 0.06 8.06
N TYR A 2 -14.93 -1.21 7.90
CA TYR A 2 -13.94 -1.65 6.92
C TYR A 2 -14.64 -2.55 5.89
N LEU A 3 -14.38 -2.29 4.61
CA LEU A 3 -14.90 -3.10 3.52
C LEU A 3 -13.73 -3.70 2.77
N LEU A 4 -13.65 -5.02 2.77
CA LEU A 4 -12.66 -5.76 2.03
C LEU A 4 -13.13 -5.96 0.58
N LEU A 5 -12.25 -5.72 -0.38
CA LEU A 5 -12.48 -5.95 -1.81
C LEU A 5 -11.41 -6.91 -2.34
N ALA A 6 -11.86 -8.01 -2.95
CA ALA A 6 -11.00 -9.07 -3.48
C ALA A 6 -11.48 -9.56 -4.85
N ALA A 7 -10.58 -10.21 -5.59
CA ALA A 7 -10.92 -10.88 -6.84
C ALA A 7 -11.85 -12.07 -6.56
N HIS A 8 -12.79 -12.30 -7.46
CA HIS A 8 -13.71 -13.44 -7.41
C HIS A 8 -13.92 -13.98 -8.83
N PRO A 9 -14.15 -15.28 -9.04
CA PRO A 9 -14.39 -15.84 -10.39
C PRO A 9 -15.45 -15.07 -11.19
N ASP A 10 -16.51 -14.61 -10.53
CA ASP A 10 -17.60 -13.84 -11.16
C ASP A 10 -17.36 -12.32 -11.25
N GLY A 11 -16.19 -11.84 -10.84
CA GLY A 11 -15.82 -10.43 -10.81
C GLY A 11 -15.05 -10.05 -9.54
N ALA A 12 -15.78 -9.60 -8.52
CA ALA A 12 -15.20 -9.22 -7.24
C ALA A 12 -16.05 -9.72 -6.07
N ALA A 13 -15.45 -9.81 -4.90
CA ALA A 13 -16.16 -10.08 -3.66
C ALA A 13 -15.91 -8.95 -2.66
N ILE A 14 -17.00 -8.50 -2.02
CA ILE A 14 -16.97 -7.46 -0.99
C ILE A 14 -17.40 -8.09 0.33
N GLN A 15 -16.64 -7.85 1.40
CA GLN A 15 -16.99 -8.33 2.73
C GLN A 15 -16.80 -7.23 3.77
N GLU A 16 -17.79 -7.06 4.65
CA GLU A 16 -17.63 -6.20 5.82
C GLU A 16 -16.81 -6.91 6.90
N ILE A 17 -15.78 -6.21 7.39
CA ILE A 17 -14.91 -6.69 8.46
C ILE A 17 -14.81 -5.64 9.58
N ASN A 18 -14.50 -6.09 10.80
CA ASN A 18 -14.22 -5.19 11.90
C ASN A 18 -12.74 -4.74 11.91
N ALA A 19 -12.38 -3.86 12.85
CA ALA A 19 -11.01 -3.31 12.94
C ALA A 19 -9.93 -4.35 13.28
N ALA A 20 -10.30 -5.56 13.70
CA ALA A 20 -9.39 -6.69 13.94
C ALA A 20 -9.29 -7.65 12.74
N GLY A 21 -10.04 -7.40 11.66
CA GLY A 21 -10.07 -8.25 10.47
C GLY A 21 -10.99 -9.46 10.58
N VAL A 22 -11.92 -9.47 11.55
CA VAL A 22 -12.95 -10.52 11.66
C VAL A 22 -14.13 -10.14 10.78
N ALA A 23 -14.65 -11.10 10.02
CA ALA A 23 -15.84 -10.94 9.19
C ALA A 23 -17.06 -10.57 10.06
N VAL A 24 -17.77 -9.54 9.64
CA VAL A 24 -19.03 -9.08 10.26
C VAL A 24 -20.24 -9.56 9.45
N ALA A 25 -20.05 -9.76 8.15
CA ALA A 25 -21.07 -10.25 7.23
C ALA A 25 -20.49 -11.31 6.27
N GLU A 26 -21.38 -12.07 5.64
CA GLU A 26 -21.01 -12.99 4.57
C GLU A 26 -20.46 -12.24 3.35
N PRO A 27 -19.51 -12.82 2.59
CA PRO A 27 -19.01 -12.22 1.37
C PRO A 27 -20.13 -12.04 0.33
N ARG A 28 -20.19 -10.85 -0.25
CA ARG A 28 -21.09 -10.52 -1.36
C ARG A 28 -20.31 -10.56 -2.67
N ALA A 29 -20.61 -11.54 -3.52
CA ALA A 29 -20.11 -11.54 -4.89
C ALA A 29 -20.77 -10.42 -5.71
N VAL A 30 -19.98 -9.72 -6.51
CA VAL A 30 -20.39 -8.60 -7.34
C VAL A 30 -19.80 -8.81 -8.74
N ARG A 31 -20.68 -8.78 -9.75
CA ARG A 31 -20.25 -8.88 -11.14
C ARG A 31 -19.37 -7.68 -11.49
N LYS A 32 -18.35 -7.89 -12.32
CA LYS A 32 -17.42 -6.83 -12.74
C LYS A 32 -18.14 -5.59 -13.30
N ALA A 33 -19.21 -5.78 -14.08
CA ALA A 33 -19.99 -4.70 -14.67
C ALA A 33 -20.77 -3.85 -13.64
N ASP A 34 -21.15 -4.45 -12.51
CA ASP A 34 -21.94 -3.78 -11.45
C ASP A 34 -21.04 -3.17 -10.37
N LEU A 35 -19.74 -3.47 -10.40
CA LEU A 35 -18.82 -3.17 -9.30
C LEU A 35 -18.76 -1.68 -8.97
N ALA A 36 -18.58 -0.81 -9.97
CA ALA A 36 -18.51 0.63 -9.76
C ALA A 36 -19.77 1.20 -9.10
N VAL A 37 -20.96 0.73 -9.53
CA VAL A 37 -22.25 1.16 -8.96
C VAL A 37 -22.36 0.71 -7.50
N VAL A 38 -21.98 -0.53 -7.20
CA VAL A 38 -22.02 -1.06 -5.83
C VAL A 38 -21.03 -0.33 -4.93
N VAL A 39 -19.79 -0.11 -5.39
CA VAL A 39 -18.75 0.62 -4.67
C VAL A 39 -19.18 2.06 -4.40
N SER A 40 -19.70 2.78 -5.41
CA SER A 40 -20.23 4.14 -5.24
C SER A 40 -21.36 4.21 -4.22
N GLY A 41 -22.26 3.21 -4.20
CA GLY A 41 -23.31 3.09 -3.20
C GLY A 41 -22.76 2.91 -1.78
N LEU A 42 -21.76 2.05 -1.62
CA LEU A 42 -21.10 1.78 -0.33
C LEU A 42 -20.26 2.97 0.16
N GLU A 43 -19.65 3.72 -0.76
CA GLU A 43 -18.80 4.88 -0.46
C GLU A 43 -19.56 6.00 0.26
N LYS A 44 -20.89 6.07 0.13
CA LYS A 44 -21.72 7.03 0.88
C LYS A 44 -21.59 6.89 2.40
N SER A 45 -21.25 5.70 2.89
CA SER A 45 -20.98 5.44 4.31
C SER A 45 -19.56 5.81 4.73
N ARG A 46 -18.74 6.28 3.78
CA ARG A 46 -17.32 6.59 3.89
C ARG A 46 -16.58 5.42 4.55
N PRO A 47 -16.62 4.20 4.00
CA PRO A 47 -15.89 3.07 4.56
C PRO A 47 -14.37 3.32 4.49
N ARG A 48 -13.59 2.46 5.13
CA ARG A 48 -12.18 2.29 4.75
C ARG A 48 -12.10 1.02 3.91
N TRP A 49 -11.74 1.16 2.64
CA TRP A 49 -11.55 0.04 1.75
C TRP A 49 -10.27 -0.72 2.10
N VAL A 50 -10.30 -2.05 2.04
CA VAL A 50 -9.15 -2.92 2.27
C VAL A 50 -8.97 -3.79 1.04
N TRP A 51 -7.81 -3.73 0.43
CA TRP A 51 -7.49 -4.50 -0.77
C TRP A 51 -6.00 -4.83 -0.79
N ASN A 52 -5.61 -5.79 -1.63
CA ASN A 52 -4.21 -6.19 -1.74
C ASN A 52 -3.32 -5.03 -2.21
N ARG A 53 -3.70 -4.36 -3.30
CA ARG A 53 -2.99 -3.23 -3.90
C ARG A 53 -3.99 -2.26 -4.52
N THR A 54 -3.77 -0.97 -4.32
CA THR A 54 -4.63 0.12 -4.82
C THR A 54 -4.71 0.12 -6.35
N GLN A 55 -3.59 -0.18 -7.01
CA GLN A 55 -3.50 -0.21 -8.48
C GLN A 55 -4.37 -1.29 -9.14
N ASP A 56 -4.80 -2.30 -8.39
CA ASP A 56 -5.63 -3.38 -8.93
C ASP A 56 -7.10 -2.97 -9.05
N TRP A 57 -7.53 -1.92 -8.32
CA TRP A 57 -8.95 -1.57 -8.18
C TRP A 57 -9.24 -0.11 -8.50
N TYR A 58 -8.49 0.82 -7.90
CA TYR A 58 -8.86 2.23 -7.92
C TYR A 58 -8.80 2.88 -9.31
N PRO A 59 -7.84 2.56 -10.20
CA PRO A 59 -7.85 3.09 -11.56
C PRO A 59 -9.13 2.77 -12.34
N ALA A 60 -9.70 1.57 -12.18
CA ALA A 60 -10.95 1.19 -12.82
C ALA A 60 -12.17 1.92 -12.23
N MET A 61 -12.14 2.22 -10.92
CA MET A 61 -13.17 3.04 -10.27
C MET A 61 -13.14 4.49 -10.78
N LEU A 62 -11.94 5.08 -10.91
CA LEU A 62 -11.77 6.43 -11.48
C LEU A 62 -12.30 6.52 -12.91
N GLN A 63 -12.01 5.53 -13.77
CA GLN A 63 -12.56 5.45 -15.13
C GLN A 63 -14.09 5.38 -15.16
N ALA A 64 -14.70 4.79 -14.12
CA ALA A 64 -16.15 4.74 -13.95
C ALA A 64 -16.73 5.97 -13.23
N GLY A 65 -15.90 6.99 -12.93
CA GLY A 65 -16.31 8.21 -12.24
C GLY A 65 -16.55 8.04 -10.74
N VAL A 66 -15.92 7.02 -10.12
CA VAL A 66 -16.05 6.72 -8.68
C VAL A 66 -14.75 7.08 -7.96
N GLU A 67 -14.79 8.13 -7.16
CA GLU A 67 -13.71 8.55 -6.27
C GLU A 67 -13.91 7.93 -4.88
N LEU A 68 -12.83 7.48 -4.26
CA LEU A 68 -12.84 6.81 -2.95
C LEU A 68 -11.99 7.61 -1.98
N GLU A 69 -12.48 7.81 -0.76
CA GLU A 69 -11.78 8.70 0.17
C GLU A 69 -10.68 8.01 0.98
N ARG A 70 -10.84 6.71 1.28
CA ARG A 70 -10.01 6.01 2.26
C ARG A 70 -9.78 4.56 1.88
N CYS A 71 -8.52 4.16 1.85
CA CYS A 71 -8.13 2.77 1.71
C CYS A 71 -7.12 2.32 2.78
N HIS A 72 -6.81 1.03 2.74
CA HIS A 72 -5.73 0.35 3.42
C HIS A 72 -5.10 -0.60 2.40
N ASP A 73 -3.95 -0.19 1.86
CA ASP A 73 -3.20 -0.97 0.87
C ASP A 73 -2.32 -1.99 1.59
N LEU A 74 -2.68 -3.29 1.51
CA LEU A 74 -1.99 -4.32 2.29
C LEU A 74 -0.54 -4.50 1.85
N THR A 75 -0.24 -4.35 0.56
CA THR A 75 1.12 -4.51 0.04
C THR A 75 2.05 -3.42 0.58
N LEU A 76 1.60 -2.16 0.53
CA LEU A 76 2.39 -1.04 1.04
C LEU A 76 2.48 -1.06 2.57
N CYS A 77 1.38 -1.38 3.26
CA CYS A 77 1.39 -1.53 4.70
C CYS A 77 2.32 -2.67 5.15
N ARG A 78 2.36 -3.78 4.40
CA ARG A 78 3.31 -4.88 4.65
C ARG A 78 4.74 -4.38 4.59
N ALA A 79 5.12 -3.64 3.55
CA ALA A 79 6.48 -3.11 3.41
C ALA A 79 6.89 -2.29 4.65
N ILE A 80 6.04 -1.38 5.11
CA ILE A 80 6.32 -0.60 6.32
C ILE A 80 6.44 -1.49 7.57
N LEU A 81 5.49 -2.40 7.79
CA LEU A 81 5.46 -3.24 8.99
C LEU A 81 6.61 -4.25 9.06
N VAL A 82 7.09 -4.74 7.91
CA VAL A 82 8.19 -5.70 7.85
C VAL A 82 9.54 -5.04 8.09
N HIS A 83 9.69 -3.77 7.71
CA HIS A 83 10.93 -3.00 7.87
C HIS A 83 10.95 -2.06 9.09
N SER A 84 9.83 -1.90 9.81
CA SER A 84 9.77 -1.07 11.01
C SER A 84 10.39 -1.76 12.22
N GLU A 85 11.28 -1.04 12.93
CA GLU A 85 11.81 -1.49 14.24
C GLU A 85 10.70 -1.70 15.27
N PHE A 86 9.58 -0.98 15.16
CA PHE A 86 8.47 -1.08 16.10
C PHE A 86 7.68 -2.37 16.00
N THR A 87 7.88 -3.14 14.93
CA THR A 87 7.22 -4.43 14.68
C THR A 87 8.21 -5.55 14.41
N ALA A 88 9.52 -5.29 14.46
CA ALA A 88 10.56 -6.28 14.21
C ALA A 88 10.51 -7.49 15.16
N HIS A 89 10.01 -7.30 16.39
CA HIS A 89 9.82 -8.37 17.39
C HIS A 89 8.53 -9.18 17.19
N THR A 90 7.69 -8.85 16.21
CA THR A 90 6.45 -9.59 15.92
C THR A 90 6.73 -10.79 15.03
N ASP A 91 5.95 -11.86 15.16
CA ASP A 91 6.07 -13.03 14.26
C ASP A 91 5.84 -12.63 12.81
N TYR A 92 4.90 -11.71 12.58
CA TYR A 92 4.59 -11.17 11.26
C TYR A 92 5.82 -10.61 10.53
N ALA A 93 6.63 -9.79 11.20
CA ALA A 93 7.83 -9.20 10.59
C ALA A 93 9.00 -10.20 10.48
N ARG A 94 9.02 -11.26 11.32
CA ARG A 94 10.03 -12.33 11.27
C ARG A 94 9.76 -13.35 10.17
N SER A 95 8.50 -13.67 9.91
CA SER A 95 8.09 -14.67 8.92
C SER A 95 7.96 -14.10 7.52
N ALA A 96 7.91 -12.78 7.37
CA ALA A 96 7.84 -12.15 6.07
C ALA A 96 9.14 -12.32 5.29
N GLU A 97 9.04 -12.72 4.02
CA GLU A 97 10.14 -12.62 3.09
C GLU A 97 10.52 -11.15 2.91
N LYS A 98 11.72 -10.79 3.38
CA LYS A 98 12.25 -9.44 3.25
C LYS A 98 12.97 -9.35 1.91
N LEU A 99 12.27 -8.86 0.90
CA LEU A 99 12.93 -8.38 -0.32
C LEU A 99 13.84 -7.21 0.09
N THR A 100 15.12 -7.35 -0.17
CA THR A 100 16.11 -6.30 0.04
C THR A 100 16.11 -5.37 -1.17
N GLN A 101 16.56 -4.12 -1.01
CA GLN A 101 16.67 -3.19 -2.15
C GLN A 101 17.62 -3.70 -3.25
N ASP A 102 18.53 -4.63 -2.91
CA ASP A 102 19.44 -5.30 -3.85
C ASP A 102 18.78 -6.50 -4.57
N ASP A 103 17.60 -6.95 -4.13
CA ASP A 103 16.78 -7.84 -4.94
C ASP A 103 16.17 -6.99 -6.06
N GLU A 104 16.92 -6.84 -7.16
CA GLU A 104 16.45 -6.24 -8.42
C GLU A 104 15.17 -6.97 -8.85
N MET A 105 14.02 -6.46 -8.40
CA MET A 105 12.75 -6.81 -9.00
C MET A 105 12.81 -6.29 -10.43
N PRO A 106 12.65 -7.15 -11.46
CA PRO A 106 12.61 -6.69 -12.82
C PRO A 106 11.51 -5.62 -12.90
N VAL A 107 11.90 -4.37 -13.14
CA VAL A 107 10.96 -3.29 -13.36
C VAL A 107 10.09 -3.77 -14.52
N PRO A 108 8.78 -4.04 -14.32
CA PRO A 108 7.95 -4.47 -15.42
C PRO A 108 8.07 -3.39 -16.49
N PRO A 109 8.43 -3.76 -17.74
CA PRO A 109 8.72 -2.77 -18.75
C PRO A 109 7.48 -1.88 -18.88
N ARG A 110 7.70 -0.56 -18.90
CA ARG A 110 6.66 0.46 -18.89
C ARG A 110 5.98 0.55 -20.27
N VAL A 111 5.67 -0.60 -20.85
CA VAL A 111 5.02 -0.78 -22.15
C VAL A 111 3.53 -0.67 -21.92
N LEU A 112 2.84 0.04 -22.82
CA LEU A 112 1.39 -0.05 -22.94
C LEU A 112 1.03 -1.53 -23.07
N GLN A 113 0.01 -1.99 -22.32
CA GLN A 113 -0.52 -3.34 -22.52
C GLN A 113 -0.80 -3.52 -24.03
N PRO A 114 -0.32 -4.63 -24.64
CA PRO A 114 -0.59 -4.86 -26.05
C PRO A 114 -2.12 -4.89 -26.27
N PRO A 115 -2.61 -4.39 -27.42
CA PRO A 115 -4.03 -4.44 -27.73
C PRO A 115 -4.53 -5.88 -27.66
N PRO A 116 -5.77 -6.11 -27.17
CA PRO A 116 -6.33 -7.45 -27.11
C PRO A 116 -6.29 -8.10 -28.50
N PRO A 117 -5.96 -9.40 -28.60
CA PRO A 117 -5.90 -10.09 -29.88
C PRO A 117 -7.27 -10.07 -30.58
N PRO A 118 -7.32 -10.09 -31.92
CA PRO A 118 -8.58 -10.19 -32.67
C PRO A 118 -9.37 -11.43 -32.27
N ALA A 119 -10.71 -11.33 -32.21
CA ALA A 119 -11.62 -12.38 -31.72
C ALA A 119 -11.62 -13.69 -32.53
N GLU A 120 -10.84 -13.78 -33.61
CA GLU A 120 -10.79 -14.92 -34.54
C GLU A 120 -9.43 -15.66 -34.53
N GLN A 121 -8.53 -15.33 -33.59
CA GLN A 121 -7.29 -16.07 -33.39
C GLN A 121 -7.32 -16.81 -32.04
N ASP A 122 -7.57 -18.12 -32.09
CA ASP A 122 -7.29 -19.01 -30.96
C ASP A 122 -5.79 -18.93 -30.66
N ALA A 123 -5.43 -18.27 -29.55
CA ALA A 123 -4.05 -18.14 -29.15
C ALA A 123 -3.54 -19.48 -28.62
N LEU A 124 -2.38 -19.93 -29.12
CA LEU A 124 -1.68 -21.18 -28.77
C LEU A 124 -1.37 -21.35 -27.25
N PHE A 125 -1.70 -20.35 -26.43
CA PHE A 125 -1.49 -20.29 -24.99
C PHE A 125 -2.75 -19.94 -24.19
N GLU A 126 -3.96 -20.13 -24.72
CA GLU A 126 -5.22 -19.92 -23.95
C GLU A 126 -5.25 -20.76 -22.66
N ASP A 127 -4.66 -21.95 -22.64
CA ASP A 127 -4.52 -22.77 -21.43
C ASP A 127 -3.47 -22.26 -20.42
N LEU A 128 -2.70 -21.21 -20.78
CA LEU A 128 -1.78 -20.49 -19.92
C LEU A 128 -2.32 -19.13 -19.49
N VAL A 129 -3.64 -18.89 -19.50
CA VAL A 129 -4.17 -17.76 -18.72
C VAL A 129 -3.65 -17.94 -17.29
N PRO A 130 -2.80 -17.04 -16.77
CA PRO A 130 -2.31 -17.19 -15.40
C PRO A 130 -3.53 -17.29 -14.51
N ARG A 131 -3.68 -18.41 -13.78
CA ARG A 131 -4.60 -18.51 -12.65
C ARG A 131 -4.47 -17.19 -11.89
N SER A 132 -5.58 -16.47 -11.69
CA SER A 132 -5.53 -15.10 -11.17
C SER A 132 -4.56 -15.07 -10.00
N THR A 133 -3.42 -14.42 -10.17
CA THR A 133 -2.39 -14.29 -9.14
C THR A 133 -2.83 -13.33 -8.02
N GLN A 134 -4.06 -12.82 -8.14
CA GLN A 134 -4.68 -11.98 -7.14
C GLN A 134 -5.10 -12.84 -5.94
N PRO A 135 -4.73 -12.41 -4.72
CA PRO A 135 -5.09 -13.14 -3.51
C PRO A 135 -6.61 -13.18 -3.35
N SER A 136 -7.07 -14.32 -2.86
CA SER A 136 -8.46 -14.56 -2.50
C SER A 136 -8.92 -13.65 -1.36
N LEU A 137 -10.23 -13.54 -1.20
CA LEU A 137 -10.86 -12.79 -0.11
C LEU A 137 -10.36 -13.25 1.28
N ASP A 138 -10.17 -14.55 1.46
CA ASP A 138 -9.71 -15.13 2.72
C ASP A 138 -8.25 -14.79 3.01
N GLU A 139 -7.39 -14.77 1.99
CA GLU A 139 -5.99 -14.36 2.10
C GLU A 139 -5.87 -12.88 2.44
N ILE A 140 -6.63 -12.00 1.74
CA ILE A 140 -6.67 -10.57 2.04
C ILE A 140 -7.15 -10.33 3.49
N ARG A 141 -8.16 -11.08 3.95
CA ARG A 141 -8.70 -10.95 5.31
C ARG A 141 -7.69 -11.43 6.36
N ALA A 142 -7.07 -12.58 6.12
CA ALA A 142 -6.05 -13.14 7.01
C ALA A 142 -4.84 -12.21 7.12
N GLU A 143 -4.40 -11.64 6.00
CA GLU A 143 -3.32 -10.67 5.93
C GLU A 143 -3.64 -9.40 6.69
N PHE A 144 -4.82 -8.79 6.45
CA PHE A 144 -5.26 -7.62 7.21
C PHE A 144 -5.28 -7.93 8.73
N ALA A 145 -5.85 -9.06 9.14
CA ALA A 145 -5.87 -9.44 10.56
C ALA A 145 -4.45 -9.63 11.14
N ALA A 146 -3.51 -10.17 10.36
CA ALA A 146 -2.12 -10.33 10.78
C ALA A 146 -1.41 -8.98 10.96
N GLN A 147 -1.60 -8.05 10.03
CA GLN A 147 -1.10 -6.67 10.14
C GLN A 147 -1.66 -5.95 11.37
N GLN A 148 -2.97 -6.08 11.62
CA GLN A 148 -3.63 -5.47 12.78
C GLN A 148 -3.09 -6.05 14.11
N ARG A 149 -2.80 -7.36 14.17
CA ARG A 149 -2.13 -7.98 15.32
C ARG A 149 -0.72 -7.46 15.51
N ALA A 150 0.09 -7.39 14.46
CA ALA A 150 1.45 -6.86 14.52
C ALA A 150 1.46 -5.40 15.02
N LEU A 151 0.55 -4.58 14.49
CA LEU A 151 0.35 -3.19 14.92
C LEU A 151 -0.15 -3.08 16.36
N GLY A 152 -0.93 -4.05 16.84
CA GLY A 152 -1.36 -4.17 18.23
C GLY A 152 -0.22 -4.49 19.20
N GLN A 153 0.82 -5.19 18.72
CA GLN A 153 2.02 -5.58 19.47
C GLN A 153 3.13 -4.52 19.44
N ALA A 154 3.01 -3.48 18.60
CA ALA A 154 3.88 -2.32 18.67
C ALA A 154 3.71 -1.59 20.01
N SER A 155 4.82 -1.17 20.64
CA SER A 155 4.78 -0.52 21.95
C SER A 155 3.85 0.70 21.94
N LYS A 156 3.01 0.80 22.97
CA LYS A 156 2.16 1.97 23.22
C LYS A 156 2.94 3.14 23.84
N GLU A 157 4.14 2.88 24.32
CA GLU A 157 5.03 3.91 24.87
C GLU A 157 5.33 4.97 23.79
N GLU A 158 5.35 6.23 24.22
CA GLU A 158 5.67 7.39 23.37
C GLU A 158 4.78 7.56 22.12
N GLY A 159 3.61 6.91 22.08
CA GLY A 159 2.69 7.01 20.93
C GLY A 159 3.23 6.36 19.64
N ARG A 160 4.22 5.46 19.72
CA ARG A 160 4.81 4.77 18.56
C ARG A 160 3.77 4.07 17.71
N GLN A 161 2.84 3.35 18.34
CA GLN A 161 1.70 2.73 17.66
C GLN A 161 0.86 3.74 16.85
N HIS A 162 0.62 4.94 17.39
CA HIS A 162 -0.16 5.96 16.70
C HIS A 162 0.61 6.54 15.51
N ARG A 163 1.91 6.81 15.66
CA ARG A 163 2.79 7.23 14.55
C ARG A 163 2.81 6.20 13.43
N LEU A 164 2.90 4.91 13.78
CA LEU A 164 2.88 3.83 12.80
C LEU A 164 1.53 3.77 12.08
N LYS A 165 0.40 3.88 12.80
CA LYS A 165 -0.94 3.98 12.18
C LYS A 165 -1.05 5.15 11.21
N LEU A 166 -0.51 6.31 11.59
CA LEU A 166 -0.50 7.50 10.73
C LEU A 166 0.31 7.24 9.45
N LEU A 167 1.49 6.63 9.58
CA LEU A 167 2.35 6.29 8.45
C LEU A 167 1.66 5.31 7.49
N LEU A 168 1.02 4.25 7.98
CA LEU A 168 0.27 3.30 7.15
C LEU A 168 -0.89 3.98 6.40
N ALA A 169 -1.59 4.90 7.07
CA ALA A 169 -2.67 5.66 6.46
C ALA A 169 -2.15 6.64 5.40
N ALA A 170 -1.01 7.30 5.66
CA ALA A 170 -0.38 8.22 4.72
C ALA A 170 0.11 7.49 3.47
N GLU A 171 0.74 6.32 3.63
CA GLU A 171 1.20 5.49 2.51
C GLU A 171 0.04 5.02 1.64
N SER A 172 -1.05 4.54 2.27
CA SER A 172 -2.26 4.14 1.56
C SER A 172 -2.90 5.32 0.81
N ALA A 173 -2.95 6.51 1.42
CA ALA A 173 -3.45 7.72 0.76
C ALA A 173 -2.56 8.16 -0.41
N GLY A 174 -1.24 8.07 -0.26
CA GLY A 174 -0.29 8.36 -1.34
C GLY A 174 -0.51 7.48 -2.57
N ALA A 175 -0.84 6.20 -2.38
CA ALA A 175 -1.18 5.31 -3.48
C ALA A 175 -2.46 5.71 -4.23
N MET A 176 -3.49 6.20 -3.52
CA MET A 176 -4.71 6.72 -4.16
C MET A 176 -4.43 8.00 -4.94
N ILE A 177 -3.70 8.95 -4.33
CA ILE A 177 -3.30 10.20 -4.98
C ILE A 177 -2.47 9.90 -6.25
N ALA A 178 -1.55 8.94 -6.18
CA ALA A 178 -0.78 8.54 -7.35
C ALA A 178 -1.66 8.00 -8.49
N ALA A 179 -2.69 7.22 -8.16
CA ALA A 179 -3.66 6.74 -9.15
C ALA A 179 -4.51 7.88 -9.75
N GLU A 180 -4.92 8.85 -8.93
CA GLU A 180 -5.66 10.06 -9.37
C GLU A 180 -4.81 10.96 -10.28
N MET A 181 -3.54 11.18 -9.92
CA MET A 181 -2.59 11.93 -10.76
C MET A 181 -2.38 11.25 -12.11
N GLN A 182 -2.23 9.92 -12.11
CA GLN A 182 -2.09 9.12 -13.33
C GLN A 182 -3.36 9.18 -14.19
N PHE A 183 -4.54 9.09 -13.57
CA PHE A 183 -5.83 9.20 -14.26
C PHE A 183 -6.04 10.58 -14.89
N THR A 184 -5.71 11.64 -14.15
CA THR A 184 -5.77 13.03 -14.63
C THR A 184 -4.73 13.28 -15.73
N GLY A 185 -3.69 12.44 -15.81
CA GLY A 185 -2.62 12.58 -16.77
C GLY A 185 -1.68 13.74 -16.44
N VAL A 186 -1.46 14.03 -15.16
CA VAL A 186 -0.52 15.09 -14.73
C VAL A 186 0.86 14.76 -15.31
N PRO A 187 1.42 15.60 -16.20
CA PRO A 187 2.69 15.31 -16.83
C PRO A 187 3.80 15.36 -15.79
N TRP A 188 4.46 14.23 -15.55
CA TRP A 188 5.63 14.17 -14.68
C TRP A 188 6.78 14.95 -15.32
N GLN A 189 7.22 16.02 -14.66
CA GLN A 189 8.40 16.79 -15.05
C GLN A 189 9.46 16.61 -13.98
N GLU A 190 10.46 15.78 -14.28
CA GLU A 190 11.54 15.44 -13.34
C GLU A 190 12.28 16.68 -12.83
N ALA A 191 12.63 17.61 -13.71
CA ALA A 191 13.31 18.85 -13.35
C ALA A 191 12.51 19.71 -12.35
N LEU A 192 11.19 19.81 -12.53
CA LEU A 192 10.31 20.53 -11.61
C LEU A 192 10.20 19.81 -10.26
N HIS A 193 10.13 18.48 -10.27
CA HIS A 193 10.13 17.70 -9.04
C HIS A 193 11.43 17.87 -8.27
N GLU A 194 12.57 17.83 -8.95
CA GLU A 194 13.88 18.08 -8.35
C GLU A 194 13.98 19.50 -7.79
N GLU A 195 13.50 20.52 -8.50
CA GLU A 195 13.45 21.90 -8.01
C GLU A 195 12.63 22.01 -6.71
N ILE A 196 11.45 21.39 -6.67
CA ILE A 196 10.59 21.36 -5.47
C ILE A 196 11.29 20.64 -4.31
N LEU A 197 11.91 19.48 -4.57
CA LEU A 197 12.63 18.73 -3.55
C LEU A 197 13.83 19.51 -3.02
N GLU A 198 14.62 20.14 -3.89
CA GLU A 198 15.75 20.97 -3.48
C GLU A 198 15.28 22.18 -2.67
N GLY A 199 14.16 22.80 -3.06
CA GLY A 199 13.54 23.91 -2.33
C GLY A 199 13.11 23.54 -0.91
N HIS A 200 12.67 22.30 -0.68
CA HIS A 200 12.19 21.83 0.63
C HIS A 200 13.23 21.10 1.48
N LEU A 201 14.09 20.30 0.86
CA LEU A 201 15.05 19.39 1.52
C LEU A 201 16.50 19.86 1.40
N GLY A 202 16.78 20.85 0.55
CA GLY A 202 18.13 21.27 0.18
C GLY A 202 18.73 20.48 -0.99
N PRO A 203 19.91 20.87 -1.48
CA PRO A 203 20.54 20.25 -2.64
C PRO A 203 20.84 18.77 -2.41
N ARG A 204 20.67 17.95 -3.44
CA ARG A 204 20.91 16.51 -3.36
C ARG A 204 22.36 16.22 -2.99
N HIS A 205 22.59 15.49 -1.89
CA HIS A 205 23.95 15.07 -1.55
C HIS A 205 24.44 14.03 -2.57
N PRO A 206 25.68 14.16 -3.08
CA PRO A 206 26.23 13.17 -4.01
C PRO A 206 26.26 11.80 -3.33
N PRO A 207 25.98 10.71 -4.08
CA PRO A 207 26.04 9.37 -3.54
C PRO A 207 27.42 9.16 -2.92
N ALA A 208 27.47 8.83 -1.63
CA ALA A 208 28.70 8.60 -0.93
C ALA A 208 29.36 7.35 -1.52
N ILE A 209 30.31 7.53 -2.44
CA ILE A 209 31.13 6.45 -2.96
C ILE A 209 31.93 5.88 -1.78
N GLY A 210 31.48 4.74 -1.26
CA GLY A 210 32.33 3.81 -0.51
C GLY A 210 32.56 4.07 0.99
N ARG A 211 31.69 4.76 1.73
CA ARG A 211 31.73 4.72 3.22
C ARG A 211 30.34 4.79 3.85
N PRO A 212 30.00 3.91 4.83
CA PRO A 212 28.78 4.06 5.62
C PRO A 212 28.83 5.39 6.37
N GLY A 213 27.78 6.18 6.24
CA GLY A 213 27.69 7.55 6.74
C GLY A 213 27.81 7.62 8.27
N SER A 214 29.02 7.83 8.79
CA SER A 214 29.23 8.26 10.16
C SER A 214 28.92 9.76 10.27
N LYS A 215 27.67 10.10 10.60
CA LYS A 215 27.26 11.29 11.38
C LYS A 215 25.72 11.40 11.44
N LEU A 216 25.11 10.50 12.20
CA LEU A 216 24.00 10.88 13.10
C LEU A 216 24.57 10.82 14.52
N SER A 217 25.51 11.71 14.83
CA SER A 217 26.12 11.79 16.16
C SER A 217 25.38 12.84 16.99
N ALA A 218 24.53 12.35 17.89
CA ALA A 218 24.28 12.87 19.23
C ALA A 218 24.04 14.38 19.39
N THR A 219 22.77 14.78 19.46
CA THR A 219 22.39 15.86 20.39
C THR A 219 22.44 15.29 21.81
N SER A 220 23.63 15.24 22.40
CA SER A 220 23.78 14.90 23.82
C SER A 220 23.34 16.09 24.65
N PHE A 221 22.21 15.91 25.31
CA PHE A 221 21.79 16.68 26.48
C PHE A 221 22.80 16.41 27.60
N ALA A 222 23.48 17.44 28.09
CA ALA A 222 24.24 17.37 29.34
C ALA A 222 24.09 18.70 30.07
N GLY A 223 23.15 18.70 31.02
CA GLY A 223 23.06 19.74 32.04
C GLY A 223 23.99 19.45 33.22
N PHE A 224 24.41 20.56 33.84
CA PHE A 224 24.61 20.77 35.27
C PHE A 224 25.76 20.10 36.06
N SER A 225 26.31 20.93 36.96
CA SER A 225 27.28 20.69 38.05
C SER A 225 28.76 20.77 37.61
N THR A 226 29.65 21.58 38.19
CA THR A 226 29.77 22.06 39.58
C THR A 226 30.71 23.28 39.64
N LEU A 227 30.35 24.35 40.34
CA LEU A 227 31.28 25.40 40.80
C LEU A 227 31.38 25.29 42.34
N ARG A 228 32.54 24.84 42.81
CA ARG A 228 33.09 25.16 44.14
C ARG A 228 34.61 25.19 44.01
N SER A 229 35.18 26.37 44.15
CA SER A 229 36.15 26.73 45.19
C SER A 229 36.36 28.23 45.18
#